data_AF-A0A533S711-F1
#
_entry.id   AF-A0A533S711-F1
#
_cell.length_a   1.000
_cell.length_b   1.000
_cell.length_c   1.000
_cell.angle_alpha   90.00
_cell.angle_beta   90.00
_cell.angle_gamma   90.00
#
_symmetry.space_group_name_H-M   'P 1'
#
loop_
_entity.id
_entity.type
_entity.pdbx_description
1 polymer ?
#
loop_
_entity_poly.entity_id
_entity_poly.type
_entity_poly.pdbx_seq_one_letter_code
_entity_poly.pdbx_strand_id
1 'polypeptide(L)'
;MRLKDEQIDRVAERILTDLAESSLIIFKKERSKASSCIKDVMRADMAAEEQLERDAEQLLEKTLRAMGGGEEIDRHKMQKMIKIKLAKERKIVL
;
A
#
# COMPACT_ATOMS: atom_id res chain seq x y z
N MET A 1 0.12 -2.45 -5.22
CA MET A 1 -0.09 -3.86 -5.62
C MET A 1 -1.56 -4.24 -5.45
N ARG A 2 -2.12 -5.18 -6.23
CA ARG A 2 -3.52 -5.65 -6.03
C ARG A 2 -3.57 -7.10 -5.53
N LEU A 3 -3.56 -7.28 -4.22
CA LEU A 3 -3.92 -8.55 -3.60
C LEU A 3 -5.45 -8.73 -3.65
N LYS A 4 -5.91 -9.95 -3.94
CA LYS A 4 -7.34 -10.29 -3.80
C LYS A 4 -7.67 -10.51 -2.33
N ASP A 5 -8.93 -10.29 -1.94
CA ASP A 5 -9.39 -10.54 -0.56
C ASP A 5 -9.05 -11.96 -0.07
N GLU A 6 -9.21 -12.97 -0.93
CA GLU A 6 -8.84 -14.36 -0.60
C GLU A 6 -7.34 -14.52 -0.27
N GLN A 7 -6.46 -13.73 -0.90
CA GLN A 7 -5.03 -13.77 -0.63
C GLN A 7 -4.71 -13.08 0.69
N ILE A 8 -5.40 -11.96 0.99
CA ILE A 8 -5.30 -11.26 2.27
C ILE A 8 -5.75 -12.20 3.40
N ASP A 9 -6.84 -12.93 3.20
CA ASP A 9 -7.36 -13.90 4.16
C ASP A 9 -6.35 -15.02 4.46
N ARG A 10 -5.76 -15.60 3.41
CA ARG A 10 -4.75 -16.67 3.55
C ARG A 10 -3.49 -16.18 4.26
N VAL A 11 -3.03 -14.97 3.94
CA VAL A 11 -1.85 -14.38 4.57
C VAL A 11 -2.12 -14.06 6.03
N ALA A 12 -3.26 -13.47 6.35
CA ALA A 12 -3.64 -13.17 7.74
C ALA A 12 -3.72 -14.42 8.61
N GLU A 13 -4.34 -15.50 8.10
CA GLU A 13 -4.39 -16.77 8.83
C GLU A 13 -3.02 -17.41 9.00
N ARG A 14 -2.18 -17.38 7.97
CA ARG A 14 -0.81 -17.93 8.05
C ARG A 14 0.03 -17.18 9.09
N ILE A 15 0.00 -15.84 9.08
CA ILE A 15 0.71 -15.01 10.06
C ILE A 15 0.27 -15.38 11.48
N LEU A 16 -1.04 -15.51 11.72
CA LEU A 16 -1.55 -15.89 13.04
C LEU A 16 -1.16 -17.31 13.46
N THR A 17 -1.15 -18.25 12.53
CA THR A 17 -0.70 -19.63 12.80
C THR A 17 0.77 -19.65 13.16
N ASP A 18 1.63 -19.04 12.34
CA ASP A 18 3.09 -19.03 12.56
C ASP A 18 3.44 -18.34 13.89
N LEU A 19 2.76 -17.23 14.22
CA LEU A 19 2.95 -16.52 15.49
C LEU A 19 2.47 -17.34 16.70
N ALA A 20 1.36 -18.06 16.56
CA ALA A 20 0.82 -18.90 17.62
C ALA A 20 1.68 -20.14 17.87
N GLU A 21 2.10 -20.83 16.80
CA GLU A 21 2.98 -22.00 16.87
C GLU A 21 4.35 -21.65 17.45
N SER A 22 4.88 -20.47 17.11
CA SER A 22 6.14 -19.97 17.66
C SER A 22 6.03 -19.46 19.10
N SER A 23 4.83 -19.54 19.72
CA SER A 23 4.55 -19.02 21.07
C SER A 23 4.92 -17.54 21.28
N LEU A 24 4.91 -16.75 20.20
CA LEU A 24 5.25 -15.32 20.22
C LEU A 24 4.08 -14.43 20.63
N ILE A 25 2.85 -14.99 20.61
CA ILE A 25 1.62 -14.27 20.94
C ILE A 25 0.76 -15.06 21.91
N ILE A 26 0.01 -14.34 22.75
CA ILE A 26 -1.02 -14.91 23.62
C ILE A 26 -2.35 -14.28 23.23
N PHE A 27 -3.32 -15.11 22.85
CA PHE A 27 -4.66 -14.65 22.53
C PHE A 27 -5.42 -14.27 23.80
N LYS A 28 -5.53 -12.97 24.08
CA LYS A 28 -6.36 -12.42 25.16
C LYS A 28 -7.85 -12.31 24.80
N LYS A 29 -8.18 -12.48 23.51
CA LYS A 29 -9.53 -12.44 22.92
C LYS A 29 -9.61 -13.52 21.84
N GLU A 30 -10.78 -13.65 21.22
CA GLU A 30 -10.99 -14.56 20.09
C GLU A 30 -9.99 -14.33 18.95
N ARG A 31 -9.50 -15.44 18.39
CA ARG A 31 -8.59 -15.46 17.23
C ARG A 31 -9.17 -14.73 16.01
N SER A 32 -10.49 -14.80 15.83
CA SER A 32 -11.24 -14.08 14.79
C SER A 32 -10.94 -12.58 14.78
N LYS A 33 -10.92 -11.94 15.96
CA LYS A 33 -10.65 -10.50 16.10
C LYS A 33 -9.23 -10.14 15.72
N ALA A 34 -8.26 -10.97 16.07
CA ALA A 34 -6.87 -10.76 15.66
C ALA A 34 -6.71 -10.89 14.14
N SER A 35 -7.41 -11.86 13.53
CA SER A 35 -7.42 -12.08 12.08
C SER A 35 -8.02 -10.88 11.35
N SER A 36 -9.17 -10.38 11.82
CA SER A 36 -9.79 -9.16 11.30
C SER A 36 -8.86 -7.94 11.39
N CYS A 37 -8.20 -7.71 12.53
CA CYS A 37 -7.27 -6.60 12.66
C CYS A 37 -6.12 -6.64 11.64
N ILE A 38 -5.55 -7.84 11.39
CA ILE A 38 -4.48 -7.99 10.39
C ILE A 38 -5.01 -7.66 8.99
N LYS A 39 -6.18 -8.19 8.64
CA LYS A 39 -6.82 -7.92 7.34
C LYS A 39 -7.11 -6.43 7.15
N ASP A 40 -7.61 -5.77 8.19
CA ASP A 40 -7.94 -4.34 8.13
C ASP A 40 -6.69 -3.48 7.95
N VAL A 41 -5.59 -3.80 8.64
CA VAL A 41 -4.30 -3.11 8.44
C VAL A 41 -3.78 -3.32 7.02
N MET A 42 -3.81 -4.55 6.50
CA MET A 42 -3.39 -4.84 5.12
C MET A 42 -4.24 -4.09 4.09
N ARG A 43 -5.57 -4.05 4.28
CA ARG A 43 -6.48 -3.31 3.40
C ARG A 43 -6.24 -1.80 3.47
N ALA A 44 -6.03 -1.25 4.66
CA ALA A 44 -5.73 0.16 4.82
C ALA A 44 -4.42 0.55 4.14
N ASP A 45 -3.39 -0.29 4.25
CA ASP A 45 -2.09 -0.07 3.60
C ASP A 45 -2.20 -0.11 2.07
N MET A 46 -2.93 -1.10 1.53
CA MET A 46 -3.22 -1.18 0.11
C MET A 46 -4.01 0.02 -0.41
N ALA A 47 -5.02 0.46 0.33
CA ALA A 47 -5.80 1.64 -0.04
C ALA A 47 -4.94 2.91 -0.03
N ALA A 48 -4.01 3.03 0.93
CA ALA A 48 -3.04 4.12 0.97
C ALA A 48 -2.08 4.09 -0.23
N GLU A 49 -1.63 2.89 -0.65
CA GLU A 49 -0.78 2.71 -1.83
C GLU A 49 -1.55 3.09 -3.13
N GLU A 50 -2.79 2.65 -3.28
CA GLU A 50 -3.63 3.03 -4.43
C GLU A 50 -3.89 4.53 -4.49
N GLN A 51 -4.16 5.16 -3.34
CA GLN A 51 -4.36 6.60 -3.28
C GLN A 51 -3.08 7.35 -3.63
N LEU A 52 -1.92 6.88 -3.16
CA LEU A 52 -0.62 7.42 -3.52
C LEU A 52 -0.38 7.36 -5.04
N GLU A 53 -0.76 6.26 -5.68
CA GLU A 53 -0.64 6.10 -7.13
C GLU A 53 -1.54 7.07 -7.90
N ARG A 54 -2.81 7.21 -7.50
CA ARG A 54 -3.74 8.20 -8.08
C ARG A 54 -3.24 9.63 -7.91
N ASP A 55 -2.73 9.96 -6.73
CA ASP A 55 -2.21 11.30 -6.45
C ASP A 55 -0.95 11.59 -7.26
N ALA A 56 -0.08 10.60 -7.46
CA ALA A 56 1.09 10.71 -8.32
C ALA A 56 0.70 10.95 -9.79
N GLU A 57 -0.33 10.26 -10.29
CA GLU A 57 -0.87 10.47 -11.64
C GLU A 57 -1.48 11.87 -11.81
N GLN A 58 -2.30 12.32 -10.86
CA GLN A 58 -2.89 13.67 -10.91
C GLN A 58 -1.83 14.78 -10.86
N LEU A 59 -0.79 14.60 -10.04
CA LEU A 59 0.33 15.55 -9.97
C LEU A 59 1.12 15.55 -11.28
N LEU A 60 1.42 14.38 -11.84
CA LEU A 60 2.09 14.26 -13.13
C LEU A 60 1.30 14.98 -14.23
N GLU A 61 -0.01 14.77 -14.29
CA GLU A 61 -0.87 15.39 -15.30
C GLU A 61 -0.91 16.92 -15.16
N LYS A 62 -1.05 17.44 -13.93
CA LYS A 62 -0.97 18.88 -13.65
C LYS A 62 0.38 19.46 -14.08
N THR A 63 1.48 18.77 -13.77
CA THR A 63 2.83 19.20 -14.14
C THR A 63 3.04 19.19 -15.65
N LEU A 64 2.55 18.17 -16.36
CA LEU A 64 2.63 18.09 -17.83
C LEU A 64 1.82 19.20 -18.52
N ARG A 65 0.62 19.50 -18.01
CA ARG A 65 -0.22 20.61 -18.50
C ARG A 65 0.44 21.97 -18.25
N ALA A 66 1.05 22.16 -17.08
CA ALA A 66 1.74 23.41 -16.72
C ALA A 66 3.03 23.64 -17.53
N MET A 67 3.73 22.58 -17.93
CA MET A 67 4.95 22.67 -18.74
C MET A 67 4.71 22.70 -20.26
N GLY A 68 3.46 22.86 -20.71
CA GLY A 68 3.16 23.13 -22.12
C GLY A 68 3.42 21.96 -23.07
N GLY A 69 3.44 20.72 -22.60
CA GLY A 69 3.65 19.54 -23.44
C GLY A 69 5.11 19.34 -23.87
N GLY A 70 6.00 19.09 -22.91
CA GLY A 70 7.38 18.69 -23.22
C GLY A 70 7.45 17.27 -23.77
N GLU A 71 7.59 17.14 -25.09
CA GLU A 71 7.82 15.87 -25.82
C GLU A 71 9.10 15.12 -25.38
N GLU A 72 10.02 15.78 -24.69
CA GLU A 72 11.28 15.18 -24.23
C GLU A 72 11.24 14.56 -22.83
N ILE A 73 10.14 14.74 -22.07
CA ILE A 73 10.13 14.26 -20.69
C ILE A 73 9.56 12.85 -20.61
N ASP A 74 10.44 11.92 -20.24
CA ASP A 74 10.09 10.54 -19.90
C ASP A 74 9.06 10.52 -18.74
N ARG A 75 7.78 10.43 -19.11
CA ARG A 75 6.63 10.40 -18.20
C ARG A 75 6.81 9.34 -17.12
N HIS A 76 7.41 8.21 -17.47
CA HIS A 76 7.59 7.08 -16.58
C HIS A 76 8.62 7.39 -15.48
N LYS A 77 9.70 8.13 -15.81
CA LYS A 77 10.68 8.61 -14.83
C LYS A 77 10.11 9.69 -13.92
N MET A 78 9.34 10.63 -14.46
CA MET A 78 8.69 11.66 -13.64
C MET A 78 7.67 11.06 -12.68
N GLN A 79 6.83 10.13 -13.14
CA GLN A 79 5.86 9.45 -12.30
C GLN A 79 6.55 8.72 -11.15
N LYS A 80 7.65 8.01 -11.43
CA LYS A 80 8.45 7.33 -10.40
C LYS A 80 9.03 8.31 -9.38
N MET A 81 9.56 9.45 -9.82
CA MET A 81 10.09 10.49 -8.93
C MET A 81 9.01 11.11 -8.04
N ILE A 82 7.83 11.39 -8.61
CA ILE A 82 6.67 11.92 -7.86
C ILE A 82 6.20 10.89 -6.83
N LYS A 83 6.08 9.62 -7.22
CA LYS A 83 5.68 8.52 -6.33
C LYS A 83 6.65 8.38 -5.14
N ILE A 84 7.96 8.44 -5.37
CA ILE A 84 8.98 8.37 -4.31
C ILE A 84 8.90 9.58 -3.37
N LYS A 85 8.70 10.80 -3.90
CA LYS A 85 8.55 12.01 -3.07
C LYS A 85 7.29 11.94 -2.20
N LEU A 86 6.15 11.60 -2.80
CA LEU A 86 4.89 11.46 -2.07
C LEU A 86 4.95 10.38 -1.00
N ALA A 87 5.63 9.26 -1.27
CA ALA A 87 5.77 8.18 -0.30
C ALA A 87 6.60 8.62 0.92
N LYS A 88 7.69 9.36 0.68
CA LYS A 88 8.50 9.96 1.75
C LYS A 88 7.70 10.96 2.59
N GLU A 89 6.92 11.83 1.97
CA GLU A 89 6.10 12.82 2.68
C GLU A 89 5.00 12.16 3.53
N ARG A 90 4.38 11.10 3.01
CA ARG A 90 3.29 10.38 3.69
C ARG A 90 3.77 9.27 4.62
N LYS A 91 5.10 9.07 4.73
CA LYS A 91 5.72 7.97 5.49
C LYS A 91 5.19 6.59 5.08
N ILE A 92 4.81 6.44 3.81
CA ILE A 92 4.39 5.16 3.24
C ILE A 92 5.67 4.42 2.81
N VAL A 93 5.80 3.17 3.25
CA VAL A 93 6.90 2.30 2.83
C VAL A 93 6.55 1.75 1.45
N LEU A 94 7.37 2.04 0.44
CA LEU A 94 7.25 1.54 -0.94
C LEU A 94 7.99 0.23 -1.14
#